data_AF-A0A239CQG4-F1
#
_entry.id   AF-A0A239CQG4-F1
#
_cell.length_a   1.000
_cell.length_b   1.000
_cell.length_c   1.000
_cell.angle_alpha   90.00
_cell.angle_beta   90.00
_cell.angle_gamma   90.00
#
_symmetry.space_group_name_H-M   'P 1'
#
loop_
_entity.id
_entity.type
_entity.pdbx_description
1 polymer ?
#
loop_
_entity_poly.entity_id
_entity_poly.type
_entity_poly.pdbx_seq_one_letter_code
_entity_poly.pdbx_strand_id
1 'polypeptide(L)'
;MQIPPHRHARSLPRRRVVLYATAALTAGVLAAGAGTLASAAPGQPAAAAAGVGLDDPHKKDIAMQLVSSAENSSLDWKAQYKYIEDIGDGRGYTAGIIGFCSGTGDMLELVELYTDRKPGNPLARYLPALRRVNGTDSHSGLGSGFESAWRSAAADTAFQQAQNDERDRVYFDPSVKQAKADGLRALGQFAYYDAIVMHGPGEDKVSFGGIRKTALSKAKSPAQGGDETAYINAFLDARKAAMKTEEAHSDTSRVDTEQRVFLNNGNLDLNPPLKWKVYGDSYTINQ
;
A
#
# COMPACT_ATOMS: atom_id res chain seq x y z
N MET A 1 -8.28 -48.74 3.72
CA MET A 1 -7.51 -48.33 2.52
C MET A 1 -6.59 -47.19 2.96
N GLN A 2 -5.29 -47.43 2.97
CA GLN A 2 -4.28 -46.69 3.73
C GLN A 2 -3.66 -45.61 2.84
N ILE A 3 -3.71 -44.35 3.26
CA ILE A 3 -3.17 -43.19 2.50
C ILE A 3 -1.66 -43.09 2.75
N PRO A 4 -0.80 -43.02 1.71
CA PRO A 4 0.64 -42.94 1.90
C PRO A 4 1.11 -41.52 2.29
N PRO A 5 2.24 -41.37 3.02
CA PRO A 5 2.72 -40.09 3.51
C PRO A 5 3.41 -39.25 2.43
N HIS A 6 3.16 -37.94 2.46
CA HIS A 6 3.79 -36.96 1.58
C HIS A 6 5.30 -36.85 1.82
N ARG A 7 6.08 -36.96 0.73
CA ARG A 7 7.54 -36.77 0.72
C ARG A 7 7.87 -35.27 0.75
N HIS A 8 8.74 -34.87 1.68
CA HIS A 8 9.35 -33.55 1.72
C HIS A 8 10.19 -33.28 0.46
N ALA A 9 9.89 -32.17 -0.25
CA ALA A 9 10.71 -31.68 -1.34
C ALA A 9 11.94 -30.93 -0.79
N ARG A 10 13.13 -31.35 -1.22
CA ARG A 10 14.44 -30.74 -0.92
C ARG A 10 14.57 -29.39 -1.63
N SER A 11 15.12 -28.39 -0.92
CA SER A 11 15.52 -27.10 -1.49
C SER A 11 16.71 -27.27 -2.45
N LEU A 12 16.65 -26.60 -3.60
CA LEU A 12 17.75 -26.50 -4.57
C LEU A 12 18.51 -25.17 -4.40
N PRO A 13 19.83 -25.14 -4.66
CA PRO A 13 20.66 -23.97 -4.37
C PRO A 13 20.49 -22.88 -5.44
N ARG A 14 20.39 -21.62 -4.99
CA ARG A 14 20.40 -20.42 -5.84
C ARG A 14 21.76 -20.25 -6.54
N ARG A 15 21.80 -20.39 -7.87
CA ARG A 15 22.96 -20.00 -8.68
C ARG A 15 22.99 -18.48 -8.86
N ARG A 16 24.11 -17.86 -8.50
CA ARG A 16 24.44 -16.47 -8.82
C ARG A 16 24.72 -16.36 -10.32
N VAL A 17 24.05 -15.44 -11.00
CA VAL A 17 24.37 -15.06 -12.39
C VAL A 17 25.17 -13.76 -12.33
N VAL A 18 26.42 -13.83 -12.77
CA VAL A 18 27.31 -12.70 -13.08
C VAL A 18 27.03 -12.29 -14.51
N LEU A 19 26.66 -11.03 -14.75
CA LEU A 19 26.47 -10.49 -16.10
C LEU A 19 27.77 -9.80 -16.54
N TYR A 20 28.37 -10.31 -17.63
CA TYR A 20 29.49 -9.69 -18.31
C TYR A 20 29.00 -8.53 -19.18
N ALA A 21 29.62 -7.37 -19.05
CA ALA A 21 29.46 -6.25 -19.96
C ALA A 21 30.47 -6.38 -21.11
N THR A 22 30.00 -6.42 -22.35
CA THR A 22 30.83 -6.27 -23.56
C THR A 22 30.56 -4.91 -24.19
N ALA A 23 31.62 -4.13 -24.31
CA ALA A 23 31.71 -2.88 -25.06
C ALA A 23 32.08 -3.14 -26.54
N ALA A 24 32.02 -2.06 -27.35
CA ALA A 24 32.40 -1.87 -28.76
C ALA A 24 31.19 -1.76 -29.72
N LEU A 25 31.12 -0.84 -30.69
CA LEU A 25 32.13 0.03 -31.30
C LEU A 25 31.44 1.25 -31.96
N THR A 26 32.16 2.36 -32.03
CA THR A 26 31.83 3.62 -32.73
C THR A 26 31.91 3.51 -34.25
N ALA A 27 31.01 4.20 -34.97
CA ALA A 27 31.24 4.65 -36.34
C ALA A 27 30.55 6.01 -36.57
N GLY A 28 31.33 7.01 -36.96
CA GLY A 28 30.85 8.35 -37.29
C GLY A 28 30.41 8.46 -38.74
N VAL A 29 29.51 9.41 -39.00
CA VAL A 29 29.27 9.98 -40.33
C VAL A 29 29.07 11.49 -40.16
N LEU A 30 29.93 12.26 -40.84
CA LEU A 30 29.77 13.68 -41.12
C LEU A 30 28.85 13.83 -42.33
N ALA A 31 27.84 14.70 -42.26
CA ALA A 31 27.25 15.31 -43.44
C ALA A 31 26.67 16.70 -43.11
N ALA A 32 26.83 17.58 -44.09
CA ALA A 32 26.77 19.03 -43.99
C ALA A 32 25.34 19.61 -44.02
N GLY A 33 25.27 20.92 -43.74
CA GLY A 33 24.06 21.66 -43.44
C GLY A 33 23.08 21.86 -44.60
N ALA A 34 21.83 22.11 -44.18
CA ALA A 34 20.83 22.87 -44.90
C ALA A 34 20.04 23.66 -43.85
N GLY A 35 20.08 25.00 -43.95
CA GLY A 35 19.31 25.87 -43.09
C GLY A 35 17.81 25.67 -43.31
N THR A 36 17.10 25.28 -42.26
CA THR A 36 15.64 25.32 -42.21
C THR A 36 15.23 26.40 -41.21
N LEU A 37 14.46 27.36 -41.70
CA LEU A 37 13.73 28.31 -40.87
C LEU A 37 12.76 27.51 -40.02
N ALA A 38 13.11 27.28 -38.75
CA ALA A 38 12.23 26.64 -37.78
C ALA A 38 11.11 27.61 -37.42
N SER A 39 9.93 27.41 -38.01
CA SER A 39 8.69 27.96 -37.48
C SER A 39 8.54 27.48 -36.04
N ALA A 40 8.52 28.42 -35.10
CA ALA A 40 8.29 28.14 -33.69
C ALA A 40 6.95 27.40 -33.53
N ALA A 41 7.02 26.13 -33.16
CA ALA A 41 5.85 25.37 -32.75
C ALA A 41 5.19 26.08 -31.56
N PRO A 42 3.85 26.13 -31.47
CA PRO A 42 3.18 26.65 -30.28
C PRO A 42 3.69 25.87 -29.06
N GLY A 43 4.24 26.61 -28.08
CA GLY A 43 4.85 26.04 -26.89
C GLY A 43 3.88 25.08 -26.20
N GLN A 44 4.37 23.87 -25.89
CA GLN A 44 3.67 22.99 -24.97
C GLN A 44 3.33 23.78 -23.70
N PRO A 45 2.09 23.71 -23.19
CA PRO A 45 1.77 24.32 -21.92
C PRO A 45 2.78 23.78 -20.89
N ALA A 46 3.49 24.70 -20.23
CA ALA A 46 4.41 24.34 -19.16
C ALA A 46 3.62 23.48 -18.16
N ALA A 47 4.09 22.25 -17.94
CA ALA A 47 3.50 21.37 -16.94
C ALA A 47 3.47 22.16 -15.62
N ALA A 48 2.27 22.36 -15.07
CA ALA A 48 2.13 22.98 -13.76
C ALA A 48 3.04 22.24 -12.78
N ALA A 49 3.84 22.97 -12.00
CA ALA A 49 4.73 22.36 -11.03
C ALA A 49 3.91 21.46 -10.10
N ALA A 50 4.32 20.20 -9.97
CA ALA A 50 3.67 19.26 -9.07
C ALA A 50 3.71 19.79 -7.62
N GLY A 51 2.62 19.61 -6.88
CA GLY A 51 2.59 19.90 -5.44
C GLY A 51 3.46 18.93 -4.65
N VAL A 52 3.52 19.13 -3.32
CA VAL A 52 4.21 18.21 -2.42
C VAL A 52 3.59 16.80 -2.48
N GLY A 53 4.44 15.78 -2.32
CA GLY A 53 4.03 14.37 -2.33
C GLY A 53 3.35 13.93 -1.03
N LEU A 54 2.96 12.66 -0.98
CA LEU A 54 2.31 12.06 0.18
C LEU A 54 3.23 12.00 1.40
N ASP A 55 4.56 12.04 1.20
CA ASP A 55 5.57 12.07 2.26
C ASP A 55 5.67 13.42 2.99
N ASP A 56 5.00 14.46 2.50
CA ASP A 56 4.75 15.66 3.31
C ASP A 56 3.92 15.28 4.56
N PRO A 57 4.30 15.73 5.78
CA PRO A 57 3.62 15.31 7.01
C PRO A 57 2.11 15.55 7.01
N HIS A 58 1.66 16.65 6.41
CA HIS A 58 0.25 16.98 6.35
C HIS A 58 -0.49 16.11 5.33
N LYS A 59 0.11 15.88 4.15
CA LYS A 59 -0.42 14.91 3.16
C LYS A 59 -0.47 13.49 3.70
N LYS A 60 0.51 13.10 4.52
CA LYS A 60 0.54 11.80 5.18
C LYS A 60 -0.60 11.66 6.17
N ASP A 61 -0.87 12.68 6.99
CA ASP A 61 -2.00 12.66 7.92
C ASP A 61 -3.34 12.57 7.17
N ILE A 62 -3.51 13.32 6.08
CA ILE A 62 -4.68 13.19 5.18
C ILE A 62 -4.82 11.75 4.67
N ALA A 63 -3.73 11.13 4.20
CA ALA A 63 -3.75 9.75 3.74
C ALA A 63 -4.19 8.77 4.83
N MET A 64 -3.75 8.97 6.08
CA MET A 64 -4.19 8.15 7.21
C MET A 64 -5.69 8.31 7.49
N GLN A 65 -6.20 9.53 7.45
CA GLN A 65 -7.63 9.81 7.64
C GLN A 65 -8.50 9.18 6.53
N LEU A 66 -8.04 9.25 5.27
CA LEU A 66 -8.73 8.63 4.13
C LEU A 66 -8.82 7.10 4.30
N VAL A 67 -7.68 6.43 4.57
CA VAL A 67 -7.66 4.98 4.84
C VAL A 67 -8.58 4.64 6.03
N SER A 68 -8.47 5.36 7.14
CA SER A 68 -9.29 5.13 8.33
C SER A 68 -10.78 5.30 8.08
N SER A 69 -11.19 6.17 7.13
CA SER A 69 -12.60 6.28 6.75
C SER A 69 -13.13 5.01 6.08
N ALA A 70 -12.28 4.28 5.35
CA ALA A 70 -12.63 3.03 4.69
C ALA A 70 -12.44 1.79 5.58
N GLU A 71 -11.47 1.81 6.50
CA GLU A 71 -11.22 0.69 7.41
C GLU A 71 -12.11 0.74 8.65
N ASN A 72 -12.46 1.95 9.12
CA ASN A 72 -13.05 2.14 10.45
C ASN A 72 -14.18 3.18 10.49
N SER A 73 -14.68 3.63 9.34
CA SER A 73 -15.74 4.65 9.22
C SER A 73 -15.49 5.92 10.05
N SER A 74 -14.22 6.30 10.25
CA SER A 74 -13.81 7.42 11.10
C SER A 74 -12.57 8.12 10.55
N LEU A 75 -12.47 9.44 10.72
CA LEU A 75 -11.24 10.19 10.43
C LEU A 75 -10.24 10.16 11.59
N ASP A 76 -10.66 9.77 12.80
CA ASP A 76 -9.76 9.63 13.95
C ASP A 76 -8.97 8.33 13.85
N TRP A 77 -8.00 8.30 12.93
CA TRP A 77 -7.14 7.15 12.67
C TRP A 77 -6.30 6.77 13.90
N LYS A 78 -6.00 7.72 14.78
CA LYS A 78 -5.24 7.48 16.01
C LYS A 78 -6.05 6.71 17.04
N ALA A 79 -7.39 6.78 17.02
CA ALA A 79 -8.22 5.91 17.85
C ALA A 79 -8.03 4.42 17.54
N GLN A 80 -7.47 4.07 16.38
CA GLN A 80 -7.33 2.70 15.90
C GLN A 80 -6.08 1.99 16.42
N TYR A 81 -5.15 2.66 17.11
CA TYR A 81 -4.02 1.96 17.75
C TYR A 81 -4.46 0.81 18.64
N LYS A 82 -5.63 0.94 19.30
CA LYS A 82 -6.22 -0.07 20.19
C LYS A 82 -7.16 -1.06 19.50
N TYR A 83 -7.50 -0.85 18.23
CA TYR A 83 -8.40 -1.73 17.50
C TYR A 83 -7.80 -3.14 17.48
N ILE A 84 -8.63 -4.15 17.74
CA ILE A 84 -8.31 -5.57 17.64
C ILE A 84 -9.61 -6.36 17.61
N GLU A 85 -9.79 -7.15 16.55
CA GLU A 85 -10.96 -7.97 16.29
C GLU A 85 -10.58 -9.09 15.31
N ASP A 86 -11.23 -10.24 15.39
CA ASP A 86 -11.25 -11.18 14.26
C ASP A 86 -12.55 -10.94 13.49
N ILE A 87 -12.42 -10.46 12.25
CA ILE A 87 -13.54 -10.08 11.40
C ILE A 87 -14.07 -11.25 10.55
N GLY A 88 -13.54 -12.47 10.74
CA GLY A 88 -13.98 -13.68 10.06
C GLY A 88 -13.56 -13.77 8.59
N ASP A 89 -12.51 -13.05 8.18
CA ASP A 89 -11.97 -13.05 6.83
C ASP A 89 -10.86 -14.10 6.60
N GLY A 90 -10.57 -14.92 7.61
CA GLY A 90 -9.55 -15.96 7.57
C GLY A 90 -8.12 -15.48 7.85
N ARG A 91 -7.93 -14.24 8.30
CA ARG A 91 -6.62 -13.67 8.69
C ARG A 91 -6.35 -13.74 10.20
N GLY A 92 -7.31 -14.23 10.98
CA GLY A 92 -7.28 -14.26 12.44
C GLY A 92 -7.57 -12.88 13.02
N TYR A 93 -6.87 -12.49 14.11
CA TYR A 93 -6.99 -11.14 14.63
C TYR A 93 -6.44 -10.12 13.63
N THR A 94 -7.22 -9.07 13.35
CA THR A 94 -6.89 -7.83 12.65
C THR A 94 -6.83 -6.70 13.67
N ALA A 95 -5.73 -5.92 13.70
CA ALA A 95 -5.52 -4.96 14.76
C ALA A 95 -4.72 -3.72 14.36
N GLY A 96 -4.87 -2.62 15.11
CA GLY A 96 -4.06 -1.41 14.93
C GLY A 96 -4.45 -0.54 13.73
N ILE A 97 -3.61 0.46 13.45
CA ILE A 97 -3.90 1.58 12.53
C ILE A 97 -4.03 1.22 11.04
N ILE A 98 -3.64 0.00 10.64
CA ILE A 98 -3.74 -0.48 9.26
C ILE A 98 -4.21 -1.94 9.18
N GLY A 99 -4.72 -2.52 10.27
CA GLY A 99 -5.19 -3.90 10.29
C GLY A 99 -4.07 -4.95 10.19
N PHE A 100 -3.06 -4.86 11.06
CA PHE A 100 -2.04 -5.90 11.20
C PHE A 100 -2.70 -7.23 11.55
N CYS A 101 -2.39 -8.33 10.85
CA CYS A 101 -3.06 -9.61 11.10
C CYS A 101 -2.17 -10.69 11.71
N SER A 102 -2.74 -11.50 12.62
CA SER A 102 -1.99 -12.62 13.23
C SER A 102 -1.63 -13.72 12.22
N GLY A 103 -2.43 -13.88 11.18
CA GLY A 103 -2.25 -14.91 10.14
C GLY A 103 -1.31 -14.51 9.01
N THR A 104 -0.98 -13.24 8.84
CA THR A 104 -0.17 -12.73 7.70
C THR A 104 1.27 -12.38 8.07
N GLY A 105 1.60 -12.42 9.36
CA GLY A 105 2.97 -12.29 9.88
C GLY A 105 3.38 -10.87 10.26
N ASP A 106 2.73 -9.84 9.72
CA ASP A 106 2.95 -8.43 10.04
C ASP A 106 2.60 -8.09 11.50
N MET A 107 1.56 -8.68 12.11
CA MET A 107 1.31 -8.53 13.55
C MET A 107 2.45 -9.12 14.39
N LEU A 108 3.04 -10.24 13.95
CA LEU A 108 4.18 -10.85 14.62
C LEU A 108 5.40 -9.92 14.52
N GLU A 109 5.73 -9.42 13.33
CA GLU A 109 6.85 -8.49 13.11
C GLU A 109 6.70 -7.21 13.94
N LEU A 110 5.48 -6.66 14.03
CA LEU A 110 5.14 -5.53 14.88
C LEU A 110 5.42 -5.80 16.37
N VAL A 111 4.97 -6.94 16.89
CA VAL A 111 5.17 -7.27 18.32
C VAL A 111 6.64 -7.58 18.61
N GLU A 112 7.38 -8.14 17.65
CA GLU A 112 8.83 -8.31 17.76
C GLU A 112 9.53 -6.94 17.83
N LEU A 113 9.22 -6.02 16.92
CA LEU A 113 9.76 -4.64 16.93
C LEU A 113 9.44 -3.91 18.25
N TYR A 114 8.21 -4.01 18.73
CA TYR A 114 7.83 -3.41 20.01
C TYR A 114 8.61 -4.02 21.18
N THR A 115 8.86 -5.33 21.15
CA THR A 115 9.63 -6.04 22.17
C THR A 115 11.11 -5.70 22.16
N ASP A 116 11.69 -5.48 20.99
CA ASP A 116 13.08 -5.03 20.86
C ASP A 116 13.26 -3.62 21.44
N ARG A 117 12.29 -2.73 21.24
CA ARG A 117 12.31 -1.36 21.77
C ARG A 117 12.01 -1.29 23.26
N LYS A 118 11.10 -2.14 23.73
CA LYS A 118 10.66 -2.19 25.12
C LYS A 118 10.58 -3.64 25.59
N PRO A 119 11.71 -4.22 26.03
CA PRO A 119 11.71 -5.56 26.60
C PRO A 119 10.75 -5.68 27.79
N GLY A 120 10.03 -6.79 27.89
CA GLY A 120 9.08 -7.04 28.98
C GLY A 120 7.74 -6.28 28.86
N ASN A 121 7.44 -5.69 27.71
CA ASN A 121 6.12 -5.12 27.42
C ASN A 121 5.00 -6.20 27.52
N PRO A 122 3.72 -5.80 27.70
CA PRO A 122 2.63 -6.76 27.92
C PRO A 122 2.34 -7.72 26.75
N LEU A 123 2.81 -7.40 25.54
CA LEU A 123 2.63 -8.24 24.35
C LEU A 123 3.75 -9.28 24.16
N ALA A 124 4.94 -9.07 24.73
CA ALA A 124 6.10 -9.94 24.56
C ALA A 124 5.81 -11.42 24.90
N ARG A 125 4.98 -11.67 25.92
CA ARG A 125 4.61 -13.04 26.33
C ARG A 125 3.82 -13.83 25.27
N TYR A 126 3.22 -13.14 24.29
CA TYR A 126 2.43 -13.76 23.23
C TYR A 126 3.24 -14.08 21.98
N LEU A 127 4.51 -13.65 21.87
CA LEU A 127 5.37 -13.95 20.73
C LEU A 127 5.43 -15.45 20.38
N PRO A 128 5.56 -16.40 21.34
CA PRO A 128 5.52 -17.82 21.00
C PRO A 128 4.18 -18.28 20.42
N ALA A 129 3.06 -17.67 20.80
CA ALA A 129 1.75 -17.98 20.24
C ALA A 129 1.59 -17.37 18.84
N LEU A 130 1.94 -16.10 18.66
CA LEU A 130 1.96 -15.42 17.35
C LEU A 130 2.78 -16.20 16.31
N ARG A 131 3.97 -16.68 16.68
CA ARG A 131 4.79 -17.53 15.79
C ARG A 131 4.14 -18.85 15.40
N ARG A 132 3.34 -19.45 16.29
CA ARG A 132 2.64 -20.72 16.00
C ARG A 132 1.42 -20.52 15.11
N VAL A 133 0.70 -19.42 15.27
CA VAL A 133 -0.56 -19.17 14.54
C VAL A 133 -0.33 -18.47 13.20
N ASN A 134 0.84 -17.87 12.98
CA ASN A 134 1.20 -17.24 11.72
C ASN A 134 1.00 -18.19 10.52
N GLY A 135 0.32 -17.72 9.48
CA GLY A 135 -0.15 -18.52 8.35
C GLY A 135 -1.52 -19.20 8.54
N THR A 136 -2.22 -18.93 9.65
CA THR A 136 -3.56 -19.46 9.97
C THR A 136 -4.43 -18.39 10.62
N ASP A 137 -5.73 -18.65 10.74
CA ASP A 137 -6.70 -17.84 11.49
C ASP A 137 -6.82 -18.24 12.99
N SER A 138 -5.90 -19.07 13.49
CA SER A 138 -6.01 -19.63 14.84
C SER A 138 -5.79 -18.61 15.96
N HIS A 139 -6.62 -18.66 17.01
CA HIS A 139 -6.44 -17.87 18.25
C HIS A 139 -5.68 -18.61 19.37
N SER A 140 -5.08 -19.77 19.07
CA SER A 140 -4.49 -20.65 20.09
C SER A 140 -3.34 -19.98 20.86
N GLY A 141 -3.57 -19.72 22.16
CA GLY A 141 -2.62 -19.07 23.05
C GLY A 141 -2.64 -17.53 23.03
N LEU A 142 -3.61 -16.91 22.36
CA LEU A 142 -3.85 -15.47 22.34
C LEU A 142 -5.10 -15.12 23.19
N GLY A 143 -6.29 -15.26 22.61
CA GLY A 143 -7.59 -15.04 23.25
C GLY A 143 -7.80 -13.68 23.90
N SER A 144 -8.78 -13.58 24.80
CA SER A 144 -9.17 -12.34 25.49
C SER A 144 -8.02 -11.68 26.27
N GLY A 145 -7.06 -12.48 26.74
CA GLY A 145 -5.84 -11.98 27.38
C GLY A 145 -4.96 -11.21 26.41
N PHE A 146 -4.83 -11.65 25.15
CA PHE A 146 -4.07 -10.95 24.13
C PHE A 146 -4.76 -9.64 23.75
N GLU A 147 -6.07 -9.67 23.53
CA GLU A 147 -6.83 -8.46 23.21
C GLU A 147 -6.74 -7.40 24.32
N SER A 148 -6.83 -7.81 25.58
CA SER A 148 -6.69 -6.90 26.71
C SER A 148 -5.29 -6.30 26.80
N ALA A 149 -4.25 -7.12 26.54
CA ALA A 149 -2.88 -6.66 26.50
C ALA A 149 -2.62 -5.70 25.32
N TRP A 150 -3.24 -5.94 24.17
CA TRP A 150 -3.18 -5.05 22.99
C TRP A 150 -3.78 -3.69 23.30
N ARG A 151 -5.01 -3.66 23.81
CA ARG A 151 -5.70 -2.42 24.20
C ARG A 151 -4.91 -1.64 25.27
N SER A 152 -4.28 -2.34 26.21
CA SER A 152 -3.41 -1.71 27.20
C SER A 152 -2.11 -1.18 26.58
N ALA A 153 -1.48 -1.93 25.67
CA ALA A 153 -0.26 -1.51 25.00
C ALA A 153 -0.50 -0.30 24.10
N ALA A 154 -1.70 -0.14 23.53
CA ALA A 154 -2.05 0.99 22.66
C ALA A 154 -1.96 2.37 23.32
N ALA A 155 -1.95 2.44 24.66
CA ALA A 155 -1.68 3.68 25.41
C ALA A 155 -0.18 4.01 25.49
N ASP A 156 0.70 3.06 25.21
CA ASP A 156 2.16 3.23 25.24
C ASP A 156 2.65 3.87 23.94
N THR A 157 3.35 5.00 24.06
CA THR A 157 3.91 5.72 22.91
C THR A 157 4.94 4.87 22.15
N ALA A 158 5.63 3.94 22.82
CA ALA A 158 6.55 3.02 22.15
C ALA A 158 5.81 2.02 21.24
N PHE A 159 4.61 1.58 21.62
CA PHE A 159 3.80 0.70 20.78
C PHE A 159 3.13 1.47 19.64
N GLN A 160 2.66 2.69 19.89
CA GLN A 160 2.16 3.58 18.84
C GLN A 160 3.24 3.86 17.79
N GLN A 161 4.47 4.14 18.23
CA GLN A 161 5.60 4.32 17.32
C GLN A 161 5.96 3.04 16.56
N ALA A 162 5.89 1.87 17.20
CA ALA A 162 6.10 0.60 16.50
C ALA A 162 5.06 0.37 15.40
N GLN A 163 3.78 0.67 15.65
CA GLN A 163 2.73 0.62 14.62
C GLN A 163 2.99 1.61 13.47
N ASN A 164 3.37 2.84 13.79
CA ASN A 164 3.71 3.85 12.77
C ASN A 164 4.87 3.41 11.88
N ASP A 165 5.95 2.92 12.49
CA ASP A 165 7.13 2.52 11.75
C ASP A 165 6.88 1.28 10.90
N GLU A 166 6.02 0.38 11.36
CA GLU A 166 5.71 -0.82 10.59
C GLU A 166 4.76 -0.58 9.43
N ARG A 167 3.75 0.29 9.63
CA ARG A 167 3.01 0.87 8.52
C ARG A 167 3.96 1.48 7.49
N ASP A 168 4.93 2.27 7.96
CA ASP A 168 5.84 3.00 7.09
C ASP A 168 6.75 2.06 6.29
N ARG A 169 7.39 1.11 6.96
CA ARG A 169 8.33 0.17 6.34
C ARG A 169 7.68 -0.73 5.31
N VAL A 170 6.50 -1.27 5.59
CA VAL A 170 5.88 -2.33 4.78
C VAL A 170 4.92 -1.77 3.73
N TYR A 171 4.22 -0.68 4.04
CA TYR A 171 3.12 -0.19 3.20
C TYR A 171 3.41 1.20 2.62
N PHE A 172 3.58 2.20 3.49
CA PHE A 172 3.64 3.60 3.06
C PHE A 172 4.90 3.91 2.24
N ASP A 173 6.09 3.65 2.76
CA ASP A 173 7.33 3.98 2.07
C ASP A 173 7.49 3.22 0.74
N PRO A 174 7.22 1.90 0.66
CA PRO A 174 7.30 1.17 -0.61
C PRO A 174 6.32 1.70 -1.66
N SER A 175 5.06 1.96 -1.28
CA SER A 175 4.04 2.45 -2.20
C SER A 175 4.32 3.87 -2.70
N VAL A 176 4.68 4.79 -1.81
CA VAL A 176 5.04 6.17 -2.17
C VAL A 176 6.29 6.18 -3.03
N LYS A 177 7.31 5.39 -2.69
CA LYS A 177 8.53 5.26 -3.51
C LYS A 177 8.22 4.73 -4.91
N GLN A 178 7.37 3.70 -5.01
CA GLN A 178 6.99 3.11 -6.29
C GLN A 178 6.16 4.10 -7.13
N ALA A 179 5.20 4.79 -6.53
CA ALA A 179 4.39 5.82 -7.19
C ALA A 179 5.27 6.97 -7.71
N LYS A 180 6.26 7.43 -6.93
CA LYS A 180 7.24 8.42 -7.38
C LYS A 180 8.07 7.92 -8.57
N ALA A 181 8.49 6.65 -8.55
CA ALA A 181 9.20 6.04 -9.68
C ALA A 181 8.33 5.96 -10.95
N ASP A 182 7.01 5.85 -10.79
CA ASP A 182 6.04 5.91 -11.90
C ASP A 182 5.67 7.35 -12.31
N GLY A 183 6.19 8.36 -11.61
CA GLY A 183 5.96 9.78 -11.90
C GLY A 183 4.59 10.28 -11.42
N LEU A 184 4.01 9.65 -10.40
CA LEU A 184 2.69 10.00 -9.87
C LEU A 184 2.77 11.10 -8.81
N ARG A 185 1.81 12.02 -8.87
CA ARG A 185 1.51 13.04 -7.85
C ARG A 185 0.79 12.42 -6.65
N ALA A 186 0.46 13.24 -5.65
CA ALA A 186 -0.03 12.76 -4.36
C ALA A 186 -1.29 11.88 -4.45
N LEU A 187 -2.22 12.14 -5.37
CA LEU A 187 -3.39 11.26 -5.57
C LEU A 187 -2.99 9.85 -6.04
N GLY A 188 -2.06 9.74 -6.99
CA GLY A 188 -1.57 8.44 -7.45
C GLY A 188 -0.74 7.71 -6.39
N GLN A 189 0.03 8.46 -5.59
CA GLN A 189 0.71 7.93 -4.41
C GLN A 189 -0.28 7.38 -3.38
N PHE A 190 -1.36 8.11 -3.11
CA PHE A 190 -2.43 7.65 -2.22
C PHE A 190 -3.14 6.42 -2.78
N ALA A 191 -3.46 6.37 -4.07
CA ALA A 191 -4.07 5.20 -4.70
C ALA A 191 -3.19 3.94 -4.54
N TYR A 192 -1.87 4.08 -4.65
CA TYR A 192 -0.93 2.98 -4.40
C TYR A 192 -0.89 2.58 -2.92
N TYR A 193 -0.85 3.56 -2.02
CA TYR A 193 -0.84 3.31 -0.57
C TYR A 193 -2.11 2.57 -0.12
N ASP A 194 -3.27 3.05 -0.54
CA ASP A 194 -4.56 2.45 -0.20
C ASP A 194 -4.70 1.03 -0.78
N ALA A 195 -4.14 0.79 -1.98
CA ALA A 195 -4.10 -0.54 -2.58
C ALA A 195 -3.20 -1.49 -1.82
N ILE A 196 -1.99 -1.09 -1.42
CA ILE A 196 -1.06 -1.98 -0.70
C ILE A 196 -1.55 -2.28 0.72
N VAL A 197 -2.29 -1.36 1.36
CA VAL A 197 -2.94 -1.62 2.66
C VAL A 197 -3.95 -2.76 2.54
N MET A 198 -4.86 -2.69 1.57
CA MET A 198 -5.92 -3.69 1.39
C MET A 198 -5.43 -5.01 0.80
N HIS A 199 -4.52 -4.95 -0.18
CA HIS A 199 -4.10 -6.11 -0.97
C HIS A 199 -2.73 -6.67 -0.57
N GLY A 200 -2.03 -6.01 0.34
CA GLY A 200 -0.68 -6.38 0.74
C GLY A 200 0.39 -6.16 -0.34
N PRO A 201 1.67 -6.27 0.05
CA PRO A 201 2.79 -6.35 -0.88
C PRO A 201 2.78 -7.70 -1.62
N GLY A 202 3.30 -7.75 -2.84
CA GLY A 202 3.42 -9.00 -3.59
C GLY A 202 3.25 -8.82 -5.09
N GLU A 203 3.41 -9.92 -5.83
CA GLU A 203 3.40 -9.94 -7.31
C GLU A 203 2.31 -10.86 -7.89
N ASP A 204 1.52 -11.53 -7.05
CA ASP A 204 0.35 -12.26 -7.54
C ASP A 204 -0.71 -11.29 -8.06
N LYS A 205 -1.74 -11.82 -8.73
CA LYS A 205 -2.70 -11.03 -9.50
C LYS A 205 -3.48 -10.02 -8.68
N VAL A 206 -3.72 -10.28 -7.40
CA VAL A 206 -4.56 -9.44 -6.54
C VAL A 206 -3.73 -8.63 -5.55
N SER A 207 -2.46 -8.99 -5.33
CA SER A 207 -1.48 -8.15 -4.63
C SER A 207 -1.20 -6.82 -5.35
N PHE A 208 -0.68 -5.84 -4.61
CA PHE A 208 -0.32 -4.51 -5.13
C PHE A 208 0.51 -4.54 -6.44
N GLY A 209 1.56 -5.37 -6.50
CA GLY A 209 2.43 -5.47 -7.68
C GLY A 209 1.70 -6.02 -8.91
N GLY A 210 0.79 -6.99 -8.73
CA GLY A 210 -0.03 -7.52 -9.81
C GLY A 210 -1.08 -6.52 -10.32
N ILE A 211 -1.72 -5.77 -9.41
CA ILE A 211 -2.64 -4.68 -9.77
C ILE A 211 -1.90 -3.62 -10.58
N ARG A 212 -0.73 -3.18 -10.11
CA ARG A 212 0.13 -2.22 -10.82
C ARG A 212 0.53 -2.73 -12.21
N LYS A 213 0.94 -4.00 -12.32
CA LYS A 213 1.28 -4.63 -13.60
C LYS A 213 0.09 -4.67 -14.57
N THR A 214 -1.10 -4.95 -14.04
CA THR A 214 -2.35 -4.93 -14.83
C THR A 214 -2.62 -3.54 -15.36
N ALA A 215 -2.48 -2.50 -14.53
CA ALA A 215 -2.63 -1.10 -14.94
C ALA A 215 -1.64 -0.70 -16.05
N LEU A 216 -0.36 -1.05 -15.88
CA LEU A 216 0.71 -0.76 -16.86
C LEU A 216 0.51 -1.46 -18.20
N SER A 217 -0.25 -2.57 -18.24
CA SER A 217 -0.63 -3.23 -19.50
C SER A 217 -1.70 -2.46 -20.30
N LYS A 218 -2.39 -1.51 -19.65
CA LYS A 218 -3.50 -0.74 -20.22
C LYS A 218 -3.14 0.71 -20.48
N ALA A 219 -2.32 1.32 -19.64
CA ALA A 219 -1.87 2.70 -19.77
C ALA A 219 -0.41 2.83 -19.34
N LYS A 220 0.37 3.64 -20.06
CA LYS A 220 1.73 4.01 -19.66
C LYS A 220 1.66 4.92 -18.42
N SER A 221 2.58 4.75 -17.48
CA SER A 221 2.74 5.71 -16.38
C SER A 221 3.34 7.03 -16.88
N PRO A 222 3.22 8.13 -16.12
CA PRO A 222 3.90 9.39 -16.44
C PRO A 222 5.41 9.25 -16.67
N ALA A 223 6.10 8.43 -15.88
CA ALA A 223 7.53 8.14 -16.09
C ALA A 223 7.83 7.46 -17.44
N GLN A 224 6.83 6.85 -18.08
CA GLN A 224 6.90 6.28 -19.42
C GLN A 224 6.31 7.20 -20.51
N GLY A 225 6.03 8.46 -20.18
CA GLY A 225 5.43 9.45 -21.06
C GLY A 225 3.92 9.31 -21.25
N GLY A 226 3.22 8.61 -20.35
CA GLY A 226 1.76 8.51 -20.36
C GLY A 226 1.06 9.67 -19.66
N ASP A 227 -0.24 9.81 -19.90
CA ASP A 227 -1.10 10.75 -19.17
C ASP A 227 -1.40 10.18 -17.76
N GLU A 228 -1.21 11.01 -16.73
CA GLU A 228 -1.39 10.57 -15.34
C GLU A 228 -2.83 10.19 -15.03
N THR A 229 -3.80 10.94 -15.56
CA THR A 229 -5.22 10.67 -15.31
C THR A 229 -5.66 9.35 -15.96
N ALA A 230 -5.18 9.08 -17.18
CA ALA A 230 -5.40 7.81 -17.86
C ALA A 230 -4.76 6.64 -17.10
N TYR A 231 -3.54 6.84 -16.59
CA TYR A 231 -2.85 5.82 -15.80
C TYR A 231 -3.56 5.50 -14.48
N ILE A 232 -3.93 6.53 -13.70
CA ILE A 232 -4.64 6.33 -12.43
C ILE A 232 -6.01 5.70 -12.69
N ASN A 233 -6.73 6.08 -13.76
CA ASN A 233 -7.98 5.40 -14.13
C ASN A 233 -7.77 3.91 -14.38
N ALA A 234 -6.77 3.54 -15.18
CA ALA A 234 -6.44 2.13 -15.44
C ALA A 234 -6.05 1.38 -14.17
N PHE A 235 -5.34 2.04 -13.23
CA PHE A 235 -4.98 1.47 -11.95
C PHE A 235 -6.20 1.23 -11.06
N LEU A 236 -7.08 2.22 -10.92
CA LEU A 236 -8.31 2.10 -10.12
C LEU A 236 -9.26 1.05 -10.71
N ASP A 237 -9.30 0.87 -12.04
CA ASP A 237 -10.06 -0.20 -12.69
C ASP A 237 -9.50 -1.58 -12.38
N ALA A 238 -8.17 -1.75 -12.48
CA ALA A 238 -7.50 -2.99 -12.13
C ALA A 238 -7.71 -3.34 -10.65
N ARG A 239 -7.60 -2.34 -9.77
CA ARG A 239 -7.85 -2.49 -8.33
C ARG A 239 -9.29 -2.91 -8.05
N LYS A 240 -10.26 -2.22 -8.64
CA LYS A 240 -11.68 -2.56 -8.49
C LYS A 240 -11.97 -4.01 -8.93
N ALA A 241 -11.31 -4.48 -9.99
CA ALA A 241 -11.42 -5.87 -10.42
C ALA A 241 -10.82 -6.85 -9.39
N ALA A 242 -9.67 -6.52 -8.79
CA ALA A 242 -9.05 -7.32 -7.73
C ALA A 242 -9.91 -7.36 -6.45
N MET A 243 -10.49 -6.24 -6.02
CA MET A 243 -11.40 -6.19 -4.88
C MET A 243 -12.58 -7.16 -5.06
N LYS A 244 -13.17 -7.20 -6.26
CA LYS A 244 -14.32 -8.06 -6.58
C LYS A 244 -14.01 -9.56 -6.63
N THR A 245 -12.75 -9.98 -6.53
CA THR A 245 -12.43 -11.42 -6.43
C THR A 245 -12.54 -11.97 -5.02
N GLU A 246 -12.66 -11.09 -4.01
CA GLU A 246 -12.81 -11.45 -2.60
C GLU A 246 -14.16 -10.91 -2.09
N GLU A 247 -15.03 -11.79 -1.59
CA GLU A 247 -16.40 -11.41 -1.15
C GLU A 247 -16.37 -10.32 -0.07
N ALA A 248 -15.42 -10.43 0.87
CA ALA A 248 -15.17 -9.45 1.92
C ALA A 248 -14.82 -8.04 1.40
N HIS A 249 -14.40 -7.91 0.14
CA HIS A 249 -13.99 -6.65 -0.48
C HIS A 249 -14.92 -6.24 -1.65
N SER A 250 -16.14 -6.77 -1.69
CA SER A 250 -17.08 -6.53 -2.81
C SER A 250 -17.61 -5.09 -2.90
N ASP A 251 -17.65 -4.34 -1.78
CA ASP A 251 -17.93 -2.90 -1.79
C ASP A 251 -16.69 -2.12 -2.26
N THR A 252 -16.84 -1.39 -3.36
CA THR A 252 -15.75 -0.65 -4.00
C THR A 252 -15.86 0.87 -3.82
N SER A 253 -16.62 1.33 -2.81
CA SER A 253 -16.87 2.76 -2.56
C SER A 253 -15.61 3.57 -2.28
N ARG A 254 -14.60 3.00 -1.59
CA ARG A 254 -13.27 3.63 -1.41
C ARG A 254 -12.58 3.97 -2.76
N VAL A 255 -12.91 3.24 -3.82
CA VAL A 255 -12.49 3.57 -5.18
C VAL A 255 -13.50 4.50 -5.84
N ASP A 256 -14.78 4.12 -5.86
CA ASP A 256 -15.81 4.73 -6.70
C ASP A 256 -16.27 6.11 -6.24
N THR A 257 -16.46 6.28 -4.92
CA THR A 257 -17.02 7.49 -4.31
C THR A 257 -16.00 8.29 -3.50
N GLU A 258 -14.72 7.93 -3.62
CA GLU A 258 -13.57 8.64 -3.04
C GLU A 258 -12.47 8.88 -4.08
N GLN A 259 -11.63 7.88 -4.38
CA GLN A 259 -10.46 8.09 -5.24
C GLN A 259 -10.82 8.53 -6.67
N ARG A 260 -11.87 7.94 -7.25
CA ARG A 260 -12.38 8.35 -8.55
C ARG A 260 -12.97 9.75 -8.54
N VAL A 261 -13.58 10.16 -7.42
CA VAL A 261 -14.11 11.53 -7.25
C VAL A 261 -12.97 12.53 -7.25
N PHE A 262 -11.89 12.28 -6.50
CA PHE A 262 -10.72 13.14 -6.50
C PHE A 262 -10.07 13.24 -7.89
N LEU A 263 -9.98 12.11 -8.59
CA LEU A 263 -9.46 12.06 -9.96
C LEU A 263 -10.32 12.85 -10.94
N ASN A 264 -11.64 12.67 -10.90
CA ASN A 264 -12.60 13.36 -11.78
C ASN A 264 -12.62 14.87 -11.53
N ASN A 265 -12.32 15.30 -10.31
CA ASN A 265 -12.16 16.71 -9.96
C ASN A 265 -10.80 17.28 -10.38
N GLY A 266 -9.92 16.48 -11.00
CA GLY A 266 -8.57 16.89 -11.39
C GLY A 266 -7.64 17.15 -10.21
N ASN A 267 -7.98 16.68 -9.01
CA ASN A 267 -7.22 16.94 -7.79
C ASN A 267 -6.03 15.98 -7.64
N LEU A 268 -5.12 16.01 -8.61
CA LEU A 268 -3.95 15.11 -8.68
C LEU A 268 -2.96 15.32 -7.51
N ASP A 269 -2.98 16.49 -6.87
CA ASP A 269 -2.18 16.79 -5.68
C ASP A 269 -2.89 16.47 -4.36
N LEU A 270 -4.11 15.92 -4.39
CA LEU A 270 -4.87 15.58 -3.18
C LEU A 270 -4.99 16.76 -2.19
N ASN A 271 -5.25 17.96 -2.72
CA ASN A 271 -5.37 19.19 -1.93
C ASN A 271 -6.76 19.31 -1.29
N PRO A 272 -6.85 19.65 0.00
CA PRO A 272 -8.10 20.05 0.61
C PRO A 272 -8.71 21.31 -0.03
N PRO A 273 -10.05 21.48 0.05
CA PRO A 273 -10.99 20.60 0.73
C PRO A 273 -11.24 19.29 -0.03
N LEU A 274 -11.21 18.17 0.69
CA LEU A 274 -11.56 16.83 0.19
C LEU A 274 -12.95 16.47 0.70
N LYS A 275 -13.81 15.97 -0.20
CA LYS A 275 -15.15 15.48 0.12
C LYS A 275 -15.38 14.17 -0.60
N TRP A 276 -15.80 13.14 0.13
CA TRP A 276 -16.00 11.81 -0.41
C TRP A 276 -17.05 11.03 0.38
N LYS A 277 -17.35 9.83 -0.11
CA LYS A 277 -18.14 8.84 0.63
C LYS A 277 -17.49 7.48 0.60
N VAL A 278 -17.63 6.73 1.69
CA VAL A 278 -17.33 5.29 1.77
C VAL A 278 -18.49 4.64 2.51
N TYR A 279 -18.98 3.49 2.02
CA TYR A 279 -20.14 2.76 2.55
C TYR A 279 -21.44 3.60 2.69
N GLY A 280 -21.53 4.72 1.97
CA GLY A 280 -22.65 5.67 2.04
C GLY A 280 -22.44 6.86 2.99
N ASP A 281 -21.50 6.75 3.94
CA ASP A 281 -21.17 7.80 4.89
C ASP A 281 -20.36 8.92 4.24
N SER A 282 -20.62 10.17 4.62
CA SER A 282 -19.98 11.34 4.02
C SER A 282 -18.88 11.89 4.92
N TYR A 283 -17.72 12.13 4.33
CA TYR A 283 -16.53 12.65 5.03
C TYR A 283 -16.04 13.93 4.39
N THR A 284 -15.35 14.76 5.17
CA THR A 284 -14.74 16.00 4.68
C THR A 284 -13.48 16.33 5.47
N ILE A 285 -12.41 16.69 4.74
CA ILE A 285 -11.20 17.32 5.29
C ILE A 285 -11.10 18.70 4.67
N ASN A 286 -11.07 19.75 5.48
CA ASN A 286 -11.09 21.13 4.99
C ASN A 286 -9.69 21.76 4.83
N GLN A 287 -8.71 21.28 5.61
CA GLN A 287 -7.35 21.80 5.61
C GLN A 287 -6.34 20.68 5.56
#